data_AF-A0A9D2TPQ2-F1
#
_entry.id   AF-A0A9D2TPQ2-F1
#
_cell.length_a   1.000
_cell.length_b   1.000
_cell.length_c   1.000
_cell.angle_alpha   90.00
_cell.angle_beta   90.00
_cell.angle_gamma   90.00
#
_symmetry.space_group_name_H-M   'P 1'
#
loop_
_entity.id
_entity.type
_entity.pdbx_description
1 polymer ?
#
loop_
_entity_poly.entity_id
_entity_poly.type
_entity_poly.pdbx_seq_one_letter_code
_entity_poly.pdbx_strand_id
1 'polypeptide(L)'
;MSTTQSLPDTDVLDVQQCCSLGTGPLTQDESVRYAGLFKVLAEPVRLRILSQLAAAGCGPVSVGELTAMMGLSQPTISHHLKMMTEAGLLERHRDGRSVIHQVRPDVFAQLRTVLQIG
;
A
#
# COMPACT_ATOMS: atom_id res chain seq x y z
N MET A 1 27.11 19.98 56.44
CA MET A 1 27.34 18.85 55.51
C MET A 1 26.08 17.99 55.50
N SER A 2 25.22 18.19 54.51
CA SER A 2 24.21 17.21 54.08
C SER A 2 23.88 17.52 52.64
N THR A 3 24.34 16.64 51.77
CA THR A 3 24.23 16.73 50.31
C THR A 3 22.81 16.31 49.93
N THR A 4 21.99 17.26 49.44
CA THR A 4 20.75 16.91 48.75
C THR A 4 21.13 16.35 47.38
N GLN A 5 21.13 15.03 47.28
CA GLN A 5 21.38 14.33 46.03
C GLN A 5 20.15 14.48 45.13
N SER A 6 20.33 15.20 44.02
CA SER A 6 19.36 15.32 42.94
C SER A 6 19.12 13.93 42.33
N LEU A 7 17.85 13.54 42.24
CA LEU A 7 17.43 12.37 41.46
C LEU A 7 17.65 12.66 39.96
N PRO A 8 18.11 11.69 39.16
CA PRO A 8 18.18 11.88 37.72
C PRO A 8 16.76 11.75 37.14
N ASP A 9 16.26 12.83 36.54
CA ASP A 9 15.14 12.83 35.60
C ASP A 9 15.50 11.91 34.43
N THR A 10 15.18 10.63 34.55
CA THR A 10 15.35 9.65 33.48
C THR A 10 14.05 8.88 33.39
N ASP A 11 13.17 9.34 32.52
CA ASP A 11 12.65 8.57 31.37
C ASP A 11 11.39 9.29 30.86
N VAL A 12 11.57 10.53 30.38
CA VAL A 12 10.59 11.07 29.44
C VAL A 12 10.95 10.42 28.12
N LEU A 13 10.28 9.31 27.79
CA LEU A 13 10.20 8.85 26.42
C LEU A 13 9.86 10.08 25.58
N ASP A 14 10.81 10.54 24.78
CA ASP A 14 10.62 11.68 23.88
C ASP A 14 9.58 11.30 22.83
N VAL A 15 8.31 11.53 23.17
CA VAL A 15 7.15 11.24 22.31
C VAL A 15 7.21 12.05 21.01
N GLN A 16 8.07 13.08 20.93
CA GLN A 16 8.26 13.88 19.73
C GLN A 16 9.10 13.16 18.66
N GLN A 17 9.75 12.05 19.00
CA GLN A 17 10.64 11.31 18.08
C GLN A 17 10.09 9.97 17.60
N CYS A 18 8.90 9.56 18.04
CA CYS A 18 8.35 8.20 17.82
C CYS A 18 7.06 8.20 16.96
N CYS A 19 6.54 9.38 16.58
CA CYS A 19 5.17 9.52 16.05
C CYS A 19 5.09 10.28 14.71
N SER A 20 6.01 10.03 13.77
CA SER A 20 5.90 10.60 12.42
C SER A 20 5.51 9.55 11.38
N LEU A 21 4.76 9.94 10.34
CA LEU A 21 4.46 9.08 9.20
C LEU A 21 5.68 9.02 8.28
N GLY A 22 6.48 7.95 8.35
CA GLY A 22 7.69 7.80 7.55
C GLY A 22 8.86 8.64 8.05
N THR A 23 9.45 9.49 7.20
CA THR A 23 10.65 10.28 7.54
C THR A 23 10.36 11.69 8.05
N GLY A 24 9.10 12.01 8.37
CA GLY A 24 8.67 13.33 8.85
C GLY A 24 7.24 13.68 8.43
N PRO A 25 6.77 14.92 8.70
CA PRO A 25 5.46 15.37 8.26
C PRO A 25 5.32 15.36 6.73
N LEU A 26 4.20 14.81 6.23
CA LEU A 26 3.88 14.84 4.80
C LEU A 26 3.51 16.25 4.35
N THR A 27 3.90 16.60 3.12
CA THR A 27 3.37 17.77 2.44
C THR A 27 1.88 17.59 2.08
N GLN A 28 1.21 18.70 1.71
CA GLN A 28 -0.18 18.64 1.27
C GLN A 28 -0.36 17.73 0.03
N ASP A 29 0.54 17.83 -0.95
CA ASP A 29 0.46 17.04 -2.18
C ASP A 29 0.71 15.55 -1.93
N GLU A 30 1.67 15.22 -1.07
CA GLU A 30 1.90 13.84 -0.63
C GLU A 30 0.69 13.27 0.09
N SER A 31 0.10 14.06 0.99
CA SER A 31 -1.10 13.65 1.73
C SER A 31 -2.27 13.32 0.79
N VAL A 32 -2.54 14.19 -0.20
CA VAL A 32 -3.56 13.95 -1.22
C VAL A 32 -3.25 12.69 -2.04
N ARG A 33 -2.00 12.53 -2.46
CA ARG A 33 -1.55 11.37 -3.25
C ARG A 33 -1.74 10.06 -2.49
N TYR A 34 -1.22 9.96 -1.26
CA TYR A 34 -1.30 8.74 -0.47
C TYR A 34 -2.74 8.44 -0.04
N ALA A 35 -3.53 9.44 0.32
CA ALA A 35 -4.96 9.26 0.59
C ALA A 35 -5.71 8.68 -0.62
N GLY A 36 -5.38 9.14 -1.83
CA GLY A 36 -5.91 8.56 -3.07
C GLY A 36 -5.58 7.08 -3.25
N LEU A 37 -4.32 6.70 -3.00
CA LEU A 37 -3.87 5.31 -3.06
C LEU A 37 -4.57 4.45 -1.99
N PHE A 38 -4.64 4.91 -0.74
CA PHE A 38 -5.34 4.21 0.34
C PHE A 38 -6.83 4.06 0.06
N LYS A 39 -7.49 5.06 -0.51
CA LYS A 39 -8.89 4.99 -0.93
C LYS A 39 -9.12 3.89 -1.97
N VAL A 40 -8.17 3.70 -2.89
CA VAL A 40 -8.24 2.58 -3.84
C VAL A 40 -8.02 1.27 -3.10
N LEU A 41 -7.05 1.17 -2.19
CA LEU A 41 -6.85 -0.06 -1.41
C LEU A 41 -8.00 -0.40 -0.45
N ALA A 42 -8.81 0.58 -0.03
CA ALA A 42 -9.94 0.42 0.89
C ALA A 42 -11.18 -0.25 0.24
N GLU A 43 -10.98 -1.31 -0.53
CA GLU A 43 -12.06 -2.12 -1.08
C GLU A 43 -11.73 -3.62 -0.98
N PRO A 44 -12.63 -4.44 -0.41
CA PRO A 44 -12.33 -5.84 -0.11
C PRO A 44 -11.91 -6.69 -1.30
N VAL A 45 -12.54 -6.54 -2.46
CA VAL A 45 -12.21 -7.33 -3.65
C VAL A 45 -10.81 -6.96 -4.15
N ARG A 46 -10.42 -5.69 -4.15
CA ARG A 46 -9.06 -5.25 -4.53
C ARG A 46 -8.00 -5.79 -3.59
N LEU A 47 -8.24 -5.77 -2.27
CA LEU A 47 -7.31 -6.40 -1.32
C LEU A 47 -7.19 -7.90 -1.56
N ARG A 48 -8.30 -8.59 -1.87
CA ARG A 48 -8.27 -10.02 -2.18
C ARG A 48 -7.55 -10.32 -3.49
N ILE A 49 -7.71 -9.49 -4.53
CA ILE A 49 -6.93 -9.59 -5.77
C ILE A 49 -5.44 -9.49 -5.45
N LEU A 50 -5.02 -8.42 -4.76
CA LEU A 50 -3.61 -8.21 -4.41
C LEU A 50 -3.04 -9.35 -3.57
N SER A 51 -3.81 -9.88 -2.63
CA SER A 51 -3.42 -11.05 -1.81
C SER A 51 -3.15 -12.28 -2.68
N GLN A 52 -4.03 -12.57 -3.65
CA GLN A 52 -3.83 -13.69 -4.58
C GLN A 52 -2.62 -13.48 -5.49
N LEU A 53 -2.43 -12.25 -6.00
CA LEU A 53 -1.24 -11.92 -6.80
C LEU A 53 0.04 -12.10 -5.98
N ALA A 54 0.06 -11.65 -4.73
CA ALA A 54 1.20 -11.81 -3.84
C ALA A 54 1.51 -13.28 -3.55
N ALA A 55 0.49 -14.10 -3.30
CA ALA A 55 0.64 -15.54 -3.10
C ALA A 55 1.20 -16.24 -4.36
N ALA A 56 0.90 -15.72 -5.55
CA ALA A 56 1.45 -16.17 -6.83
C ALA A 56 2.80 -15.52 -7.21
N GLY A 57 3.46 -14.81 -6.29
CA GLY A 57 4.78 -14.20 -6.52
C GLY A 57 4.77 -12.85 -7.26
N CYS A 58 3.62 -12.15 -7.27
CA CYS A 58 3.43 -10.86 -7.95
C CYS A 58 3.71 -10.89 -9.47
N GLY A 59 3.59 -12.07 -10.09
CA GLY A 59 3.78 -12.23 -11.52
C GLY A 59 2.68 -11.59 -12.38
N PRO A 60 2.93 -11.47 -13.69
CA PRO A 60 1.92 -11.05 -14.66
C PRO A 60 0.71 -12.00 -14.66
N VAL A 61 -0.50 -11.44 -14.75
CA VAL A 61 -1.74 -12.22 -14.81
C VAL A 61 -2.74 -11.64 -15.80
N SER A 62 -3.49 -12.50 -16.48
CA SER A 62 -4.60 -12.07 -17.32
C SER A 62 -5.90 -11.86 -16.53
N VAL A 63 -6.83 -11.10 -17.11
CA VAL A 63 -8.18 -10.93 -16.57
C VAL A 63 -8.90 -12.28 -16.44
N GLY A 64 -8.69 -13.20 -17.38
CA GLY A 64 -9.32 -14.52 -17.39
C GLY A 64 -8.85 -15.39 -16.23
N GLU A 65 -7.54 -15.41 -15.96
CA GLU A 65 -6.97 -16.13 -14.82
C GLU A 65 -7.49 -15.57 -13.49
N LEU A 66 -7.54 -14.25 -13.34
CA LEU A 66 -8.12 -13.63 -12.13
C LEU A 66 -9.61 -13.94 -11.96
N THR A 67 -10.36 -13.95 -13.05
CA THR A 67 -11.79 -14.32 -13.05
C THR A 67 -11.96 -15.75 -12.51
N ALA A 68 -11.14 -16.69 -13.00
CA ALA A 68 -11.15 -18.08 -12.54
C ALA A 68 -10.71 -18.23 -11.07
N MET A 69 -9.63 -17.56 -10.66
CA MET A 69 -9.12 -17.61 -9.28
C MET A 69 -10.08 -16.99 -8.26
N MET A 70 -10.81 -15.95 -8.64
CA MET A 70 -11.65 -15.18 -7.73
C MET A 70 -13.09 -15.65 -7.67
N GLY A 71 -13.55 -16.45 -8.65
CA GLY A 71 -14.95 -16.86 -8.76
C GLY A 71 -15.91 -15.68 -8.95
N LEU A 72 -15.42 -14.57 -9.53
CA LEU A 72 -16.20 -13.35 -9.80
C LEU A 72 -16.36 -13.18 -11.30
N SER A 73 -17.35 -12.37 -11.71
CA SER A 73 -17.57 -12.08 -13.12
C SER A 73 -16.41 -11.28 -13.73
N GLN A 74 -16.15 -11.47 -15.03
CA GLN A 74 -15.13 -10.71 -15.75
C GLN A 74 -15.38 -9.18 -15.72
N PRO A 75 -16.61 -8.65 -15.87
CA PRO A 75 -16.87 -7.21 -15.71
C PRO A 75 -16.47 -6.68 -14.33
N THR A 76 -16.76 -7.44 -13.27
CA THR A 76 -16.37 -7.08 -11.89
C THR A 76 -14.85 -7.00 -11.77
N ILE A 77 -14.13 -8.06 -12.16
CA ILE A 77 -12.65 -8.08 -12.10
C ILE A 77 -12.05 -6.94 -12.94
N SER A 78 -12.54 -6.74 -14.16
CA SER A 78 -12.07 -5.68 -15.05
C SER A 78 -12.25 -4.28 -14.45
N HIS A 79 -13.36 -4.05 -13.75
CA HIS A 79 -13.59 -2.79 -13.04
C HIS A 79 -12.54 -2.58 -11.93
N HIS A 80 -12.31 -3.56 -11.06
CA HIS A 80 -11.31 -3.44 -9.99
C HIS A 80 -9.90 -3.26 -10.53
N LEU A 81 -9.53 -4.00 -11.58
CA LEU A 81 -8.23 -3.89 -12.24
C LEU A 81 -8.03 -2.51 -12.86
N LYS A 82 -9.05 -1.97 -13.55
CA LYS A 82 -9.00 -0.62 -14.11
C LYS A 82 -8.71 0.42 -13.03
N MET A 83 -9.45 0.39 -11.91
CA MET A 83 -9.27 1.35 -10.82
C MET A 83 -7.87 1.25 -10.21
N MET A 84 -7.33 0.03 -10.02
CA MET A 84 -5.97 -0.14 -9.50
C MET A 84 -4.89 0.29 -10.50
N THR A 85 -5.08 0.07 -11.80
CA THR A 85 -4.17 0.54 -12.84
C THR A 85 -4.18 2.06 -12.96
N GLU A 86 -5.35 2.70 -12.92
CA GLU A 86 -5.47 4.18 -12.94
C GLU A 86 -4.82 4.84 -11.72
N ALA A 87 -4.86 4.15 -10.57
CA ALA A 87 -4.15 4.57 -9.36
C ALA A 87 -2.62 4.32 -9.42
N GLY A 88 -2.13 3.62 -10.44
CA GLY A 88 -0.71 3.25 -10.58
C GLY A 88 -0.27 2.08 -9.71
N LEU A 89 -1.17 1.37 -9.03
CA LEU A 89 -0.86 0.18 -8.22
C LEU A 89 -0.52 -1.03 -9.09
N LEU A 90 -1.11 -1.08 -10.28
CA LEU A 90 -0.85 -2.10 -11.29
C LEU A 90 -0.37 -1.42 -12.58
N GLU A 91 0.47 -2.10 -13.32
CA GLU A 91 0.69 -1.83 -14.73
C GLU A 91 -0.06 -2.84 -15.60
N ARG A 92 -0.27 -2.49 -16.87
CA ARG A 92 -0.87 -3.41 -17.83
C ARG A 92 -0.21 -3.31 -19.18
N HIS A 93 -0.13 -4.44 -19.87
CA HIS A 93 0.27 -4.50 -21.27
C HIS A 93 -0.61 -5.49 -22.03
N ARG A 94 -0.62 -5.41 -23.35
CA ARG A 94 -1.29 -6.39 -24.20
C ARG A 94 -0.31 -7.48 -24.58
N ASP A 95 -0.73 -8.73 -24.40
CA ASP A 95 -0.05 -9.91 -24.90
C ASP A 95 -1.01 -10.71 -25.79
N GLY A 96 -0.78 -10.63 -27.10
CA GLY A 96 -1.69 -11.15 -28.11
C GLY A 96 -3.11 -10.58 -27.99
N ARG A 97 -4.07 -11.44 -27.63
CA ARG A 97 -5.49 -11.08 -27.44
C ARG A 97 -5.84 -10.73 -25.99
N SER A 98 -4.92 -10.95 -25.06
CA SER A 98 -5.14 -10.80 -23.62
C SER A 98 -4.51 -9.51 -23.11
N VAL A 99 -5.12 -8.94 -22.06
CA VAL A 99 -4.52 -7.85 -21.28
C VAL A 99 -3.95 -8.45 -20.01
N ILE A 100 -2.65 -8.28 -19.85
CA ILE A 100 -1.88 -8.74 -18.70
C ILE A 100 -1.75 -7.58 -17.72
N HIS A 101 -1.95 -7.86 -16.44
CA HIS A 101 -1.79 -6.93 -15.32
C HIS A 101 -0.68 -7.43 -14.41
N GLN A 102 0.12 -6.51 -13.88
CA GLN A 102 1.22 -6.82 -12.98
C GLN A 102 1.28 -5.80 -11.83
N VAL A 103 1.60 -6.28 -10.63
CA VAL A 103 1.79 -5.42 -9.46
C VAL A 103 3.01 -4.54 -9.66
N ARG A 104 2.89 -3.25 -9.33
CA ARG A 104 4.03 -2.31 -9.30
C ARG A 104 4.66 -2.24 -7.91
N PRO A 105 5.77 -2.96 -7.62
CA PRO A 105 6.27 -3.12 -6.27
C PRO A 105 6.80 -1.81 -5.66
N ASP A 106 7.24 -0.87 -6.51
CA ASP A 106 7.76 0.43 -6.13
C ASP A 106 6.71 1.29 -5.40
N VAL A 107 5.45 1.25 -5.85
CA VAL A 107 4.36 2.02 -5.22
C VAL A 107 4.03 1.45 -3.84
N PHE A 108 4.03 0.13 -3.69
CA PHE A 108 3.81 -0.51 -2.39
C PHE A 108 4.98 -0.28 -1.42
N ALA A 109 6.21 -0.16 -1.91
CA ALA A 109 7.35 0.22 -1.08
C ALA A 109 7.15 1.62 -0.48
N GLN A 110 6.71 2.59 -1.27
CA GLN A 110 6.39 3.95 -0.79
C GLN A 110 5.25 3.95 0.23
N LEU A 111 4.17 3.20 -0.03
CA LEU A 111 3.05 3.08 0.92
C LEU A 111 3.49 2.49 2.27
N ARG A 112 4.38 1.49 2.25
CA ARG A 112 4.97 0.95 3.49
C ARG A 112 5.77 2.02 4.23
N THR A 113 6.61 2.78 3.53
CA THR A 113 7.40 3.86 4.14
C THR A 113 6.51 4.90 4.83
N VAL A 114 5.39 5.28 4.23
CA VAL A 114 4.45 6.25 4.85
C VAL A 114 3.81 5.70 6.13
N LEU A 115 3.55 4.40 6.19
CA LEU A 115 2.94 3.74 7.34
C LEU A 115 3.98 3.23 8.37
N GLN A 116 5.26 3.53 8.19
CA GLN A 116 6.27 3.30 9.23
C GLN A 116 6.05 4.35 10.32
N ILE A 117 5.26 3.97 11.33
CA ILE A 117 5.09 4.71 12.58
C ILE A 117 5.99 4.02 13.60
N GLY A 118 7.02 4.73 14.07
CA GLY A 118 7.99 4.25 15.05
C GLY A 118 9.01 5.31 15.39
#